data_AF-A0AAE0C2Q7-F1
#
_entry.id   AF-A0AAE0C2Q7-F1
#
_cell.length_a   1.000
_cell.length_b   1.000
_cell.length_c   1.000
_cell.angle_alpha   90.00
_cell.angle_beta   90.00
_cell.angle_gamma   90.00
#
_symmetry.space_group_name_H-M   'P 1'
#
loop_
_entity.id
_entity.type
_entity.pdbx_description
1 polymer ?
#
loop_
_entity_poly.entity_id
_entity_poly.type
_entity_poly.pdbx_seq_one_letter_code
_entity_poly.pdbx_strand_id
1 'polypeptide(L)'
;MDNSSQEHIHHVAALLQQFFDPVYPTQYKKGIEAQLLAIRNGPNVWSTCYQLLTASPDPYVQWFGAASLETAILRGWQQLPEPQRDDMRSSLLDLFMNRSGTMSQFVVTKIAKLLVDIGKFDWPHHFPELLPCVQGSVQQGTSTNSGLLLLRTMLEEFSDSGGDMLTGRADLLRVSLLQVISTIR
;
A
#
# COMPACT_ATOMS: atom_id res chain seq x y z
N MET A 1 -16.06 15.71 4.36
CA MET A 1 -15.63 15.44 2.97
C MET A 1 -16.30 16.46 2.06
N ASP A 2 -15.56 17.05 1.14
CA ASP A 2 -16.10 17.96 0.13
C ASP A 2 -16.93 17.16 -0.92
N ASN A 3 -17.98 17.76 -1.47
CA ASN A 3 -18.88 17.15 -2.45
C ASN A 3 -18.10 16.66 -3.70
N SER A 4 -17.08 17.43 -4.10
CA SER A 4 -16.21 17.07 -5.23
C SER A 4 -15.44 15.76 -5.02
N SER A 5 -14.96 15.50 -3.78
CA SER A 5 -14.26 14.25 -3.47
C SER A 5 -15.19 13.03 -3.52
N GLN A 6 -16.45 13.20 -3.09
CA GLN A 6 -17.44 12.12 -3.17
C GLN A 6 -17.82 11.80 -4.61
N GLU A 7 -18.02 12.83 -5.45
CA GLU A 7 -18.26 12.66 -6.88
C GLU A 7 -17.10 11.92 -7.57
N HIS A 8 -15.85 12.25 -7.22
CA HIS A 8 -14.68 11.57 -7.77
C HIS A 8 -14.64 10.07 -7.40
N ILE A 9 -14.90 9.73 -6.14
CA ILE A 9 -14.96 8.33 -5.69
C ILE A 9 -16.06 7.56 -6.44
N HIS A 10 -17.26 8.16 -6.57
CA HIS A 10 -18.37 7.54 -7.30
C HIS A 10 -18.04 7.35 -8.79
N HIS A 11 -17.35 8.31 -9.40
CA HIS A 11 -16.93 8.19 -10.79
C HIS A 11 -15.96 7.01 -11.00
N VAL A 12 -14.95 6.87 -10.14
CA VAL A 12 -14.01 5.73 -10.19
C VAL A 12 -14.73 4.41 -9.96
N ALA A 13 -15.67 4.35 -9.01
CA ALA A 13 -16.48 3.16 -8.76
C ALA A 13 -17.26 2.75 -10.01
N ALA A 14 -17.93 3.70 -10.68
CA ALA A 14 -18.68 3.45 -11.90
C ALA A 14 -17.77 2.94 -13.04
N LEU A 15 -16.59 3.54 -13.21
CA LEU A 15 -15.61 3.08 -14.21
C LEU A 15 -15.16 1.64 -13.93
N LEU A 16 -14.81 1.30 -12.68
CA LEU A 16 -14.40 -0.05 -12.32
C LEU A 16 -15.54 -1.06 -12.52
N GLN A 17 -16.77 -0.72 -12.12
CA GLN A 17 -17.93 -1.57 -12.32
C GLN A 17 -18.15 -1.89 -13.81
N GLN A 18 -18.12 -0.87 -14.67
CA GLN A 18 -18.27 -1.05 -16.13
C GLN A 18 -17.09 -1.81 -16.74
N PHE A 19 -15.87 -1.63 -16.20
CA PHE A 19 -14.70 -2.34 -16.68
C PHE A 19 -14.79 -3.85 -16.42
N PHE A 20 -15.28 -4.25 -15.24
CA PHE A 20 -15.41 -5.67 -14.89
C PHE A 20 -16.68 -6.33 -15.43
N ASP A 21 -17.68 -5.56 -15.83
CA ASP A 21 -18.91 -6.09 -16.42
C ASP A 21 -18.62 -6.74 -17.80
N PRO A 22 -18.98 -8.04 -17.99
CA PRO A 22 -18.74 -8.76 -19.23
C PRO A 22 -19.60 -8.27 -20.40
N VAL A 23 -20.65 -7.47 -20.16
CA VAL A 23 -21.52 -6.91 -21.19
C VAL A 23 -20.77 -5.92 -22.10
N TYR A 24 -19.77 -5.22 -21.57
CA TYR A 24 -19.04 -4.22 -22.35
C TYR A 24 -17.95 -4.83 -23.23
N PRO A 25 -17.85 -4.44 -24.52
CA PRO A 25 -16.84 -4.96 -25.43
C PRO A 25 -15.44 -4.43 -25.08
N THR A 26 -14.40 -5.16 -25.49
CA THR A 26 -12.99 -4.81 -25.23
C THR A 26 -12.62 -3.38 -25.62
N GLN A 27 -13.16 -2.87 -26.74
CA GLN A 27 -12.88 -1.50 -27.19
C GLN A 27 -13.41 -0.44 -26.21
N TYR A 28 -14.57 -0.70 -25.59
CA TYR A 28 -15.11 0.18 -24.55
C TYR A 28 -14.26 0.11 -23.27
N LYS A 29 -13.85 -1.11 -22.87
CA LYS A 29 -12.97 -1.33 -21.72
C LYS A 29 -11.62 -0.61 -21.87
N LYS A 30 -11.03 -0.57 -23.07
CA LYS A 30 -9.83 0.24 -23.36
C LYS A 30 -10.03 1.74 -23.10
N GLY A 31 -11.22 2.27 -23.41
CA GLY A 31 -11.58 3.66 -23.10
C GLY A 31 -11.68 3.92 -21.61
N ILE A 32 -12.17 2.95 -20.83
CA ILE A 32 -12.17 3.02 -19.37
C ILE A 32 -10.74 2.94 -18.81
N GLU A 33 -9.91 2.02 -19.31
CA GLU A 33 -8.50 1.91 -18.90
C GLU A 33 -7.75 3.22 -19.10
N ALA A 34 -7.96 3.91 -20.23
CA ALA A 34 -7.34 5.20 -20.50
C ALA A 34 -7.76 6.27 -19.47
N GLN A 35 -9.02 6.29 -19.05
CA GLN A 35 -9.51 7.21 -18.02
C GLN A 35 -8.93 6.89 -16.65
N LEU A 36 -8.94 5.61 -16.25
CA LEU A 36 -8.33 5.17 -15.00
C LEU A 36 -6.81 5.47 -14.97
N LEU A 37 -6.14 5.32 -16.11
CA LEU A 37 -4.73 5.67 -16.26
C LEU A 37 -4.49 7.18 -16.16
N ALA A 38 -5.38 8.01 -16.70
CA ALA A 38 -5.29 9.46 -16.56
C ALA A 38 -5.41 9.89 -15.08
N ILE A 39 -6.29 9.25 -14.31
CA ILE A 39 -6.40 9.47 -12.86
C ILE A 39 -5.09 9.09 -12.15
N ARG A 40 -4.48 7.96 -12.51
CA ARG A 40 -3.19 7.50 -11.97
C ARG A 40 -2.01 8.40 -12.29
N ASN A 41 -2.06 9.14 -13.39
CA ASN A 41 -0.97 10.02 -13.82
C ASN A 41 -1.29 11.50 -13.56
N GLY A 42 -2.41 11.80 -12.89
CA GLY A 42 -2.84 13.16 -12.61
C GLY A 42 -1.95 13.87 -11.58
N PRO A 43 -2.07 15.22 -11.49
CA PRO A 43 -1.44 15.98 -10.41
C PRO A 43 -2.00 15.51 -9.05
N ASN A 44 -1.18 15.57 -8.01
CA ASN A 44 -1.56 15.14 -6.65
C ASN A 44 -2.06 13.68 -6.58
N VAL A 45 -1.55 12.78 -7.45
CA VAL A 45 -1.89 11.35 -7.49
C VAL A 45 -1.90 10.71 -6.10
N TRP A 46 -0.96 11.09 -5.24
CA TRP A 46 -0.91 10.65 -3.85
C TRP A 46 -2.21 10.91 -3.10
N SER A 47 -2.59 12.19 -2.97
CA SER A 47 -3.77 12.60 -2.21
C SER A 47 -5.03 11.96 -2.78
N THR A 48 -5.18 11.99 -4.11
CA THR A 48 -6.34 11.43 -4.79
C THR A 48 -6.46 9.93 -4.54
N CYS A 49 -5.38 9.16 -4.74
CA CYS A 49 -5.42 7.71 -4.58
C CYS A 49 -5.52 7.28 -3.10
N TYR A 50 -4.93 8.04 -2.18
CA TYR A 50 -5.11 7.83 -0.75
C TYR A 50 -6.57 8.07 -0.33
N GLN A 51 -7.24 9.09 -0.90
CA GLN A 51 -8.68 9.29 -0.68
C GLN A 51 -9.51 8.13 -1.23
N LEU A 52 -9.22 7.63 -2.44
CA LEU A 52 -9.88 6.45 -3.00
C LEU A 52 -9.71 5.22 -2.08
N LEU A 53 -8.50 5.03 -1.53
CA LEU A 53 -8.17 3.96 -0.61
C LEU A 53 -8.91 4.05 0.74
N THR A 54 -9.04 5.25 1.29
CA THR A 54 -9.49 5.43 2.68
C THR A 54 -10.97 5.77 2.82
N ALA A 55 -11.54 6.49 1.85
CA ALA A 55 -12.89 7.04 1.95
C ALA A 55 -13.94 6.21 1.18
N SER A 56 -13.53 5.36 0.24
CA SER A 56 -14.47 4.49 -0.47
C SER A 56 -14.90 3.30 0.40
N PRO A 57 -16.19 2.92 0.40
CA PRO A 57 -16.65 1.65 0.96
C PRO A 57 -16.44 0.46 0.01
N ASP A 58 -16.18 0.71 -1.29
CA ASP A 58 -16.00 -0.33 -2.29
C ASP A 58 -14.57 -0.89 -2.27
N PRO A 59 -14.37 -2.18 -1.94
CA PRO A 59 -13.05 -2.81 -1.91
C PRO A 59 -12.26 -2.73 -3.23
N TYR A 60 -12.93 -2.67 -4.39
CA TYR A 60 -12.26 -2.55 -5.69
C TYR A 60 -11.72 -1.15 -5.91
N VAL A 61 -12.46 -0.12 -5.50
CA VAL A 61 -11.97 1.27 -5.50
C VAL A 61 -10.82 1.43 -4.51
N GLN A 62 -10.94 0.83 -3.32
CA GLN A 62 -9.87 0.86 -2.33
C GLN A 62 -8.59 0.23 -2.90
N TRP A 63 -8.70 -0.98 -3.48
CA TRP A 63 -7.58 -1.66 -4.11
C TRP A 63 -6.99 -0.86 -5.27
N PHE A 64 -7.83 -0.25 -6.12
CA PHE A 64 -7.39 0.63 -7.19
C PHE A 64 -6.57 1.80 -6.63
N GLY A 65 -7.03 2.43 -5.55
CA GLY A 65 -6.28 3.47 -4.83
C GLY A 65 -4.90 2.96 -4.40
N ALA A 66 -4.83 1.84 -3.68
CA ALA A 66 -3.56 1.27 -3.22
C ALA A 66 -2.61 0.87 -4.37
N ALA A 67 -3.12 0.27 -5.46
CA ALA A 67 -2.32 -0.10 -6.63
C ALA A 67 -1.79 1.12 -7.40
N SER A 68 -2.59 2.19 -7.44
CA SER A 68 -2.18 3.46 -8.06
C SER A 68 -1.10 4.15 -7.24
N LEU A 69 -1.22 4.11 -5.90
CA LEU A 69 -0.19 4.60 -4.98
C LEU A 69 1.14 3.86 -5.16
N GLU A 70 1.11 2.53 -5.21
CA GLU A 70 2.30 1.72 -5.44
C GLU A 70 3.00 2.10 -6.74
N THR A 71 2.24 2.26 -7.82
CA THR A 71 2.78 2.69 -9.12
C THR A 71 3.46 4.06 -9.01
N ALA A 72 2.86 5.01 -8.29
CA ALA A 72 3.42 6.34 -8.10
C ALA A 72 4.72 6.31 -7.27
N ILE A 73 4.73 5.52 -6.19
CA ILE A 73 5.89 5.35 -5.32
C ILE A 73 7.06 4.73 -6.09
N LEU A 74 6.82 3.61 -6.77
CA LEU A 74 7.87 2.93 -7.55
C LEU A 74 8.46 3.80 -8.67
N ARG A 75 7.68 4.73 -9.24
CA ARG A 75 8.16 5.63 -10.30
C ARG A 75 8.96 6.83 -9.81
N GLY A 76 8.64 7.35 -8.63
CA GLY A 76 9.06 8.70 -8.25
C GLY A 76 9.32 8.94 -6.78
N TRP A 77 9.38 7.90 -5.94
CA TRP A 77 9.52 8.08 -4.48
C TRP A 77 10.67 9.01 -4.09
N GLN A 78 11.87 8.79 -4.63
CA GLN A 78 13.06 9.60 -4.30
C GLN A 78 13.01 11.04 -4.84
N GLN A 79 12.04 11.38 -5.69
CA GLN A 79 11.86 12.73 -6.23
C GLN A 79 10.90 13.56 -5.38
N LEU A 80 10.18 12.94 -4.44
CA LEU A 80 9.25 13.63 -3.56
C LEU A 80 10.00 14.36 -2.44
N PRO A 81 9.54 15.55 -2.01
CA PRO A 81 10.06 16.22 -0.83
C PRO A 81 9.94 15.34 0.42
N GLU A 82 10.93 15.39 1.31
CA GLU A 82 10.95 14.57 2.53
C GLU A 82 9.68 14.69 3.39
N PRO A 83 9.12 15.89 3.64
CA PRO A 83 7.89 16.02 4.42
C PRO A 83 6.72 15.24 3.80
N GLN A 84 6.62 15.23 2.47
CA GLN A 84 5.59 14.49 1.77
C GLN A 84 5.80 12.98 1.92
N ARG A 85 7.04 12.50 1.83
CA ARG A 85 7.36 11.09 2.06
C ARG A 85 7.06 10.65 3.50
N ASP A 86 7.33 11.51 4.46
CA ASP A 86 7.07 11.25 5.87
C ASP A 86 5.57 11.13 6.19
N ASP A 87 4.78 12.08 5.66
CA ASP A 87 3.33 12.03 5.73
C ASP A 87 2.78 10.75 5.07
N MET A 88 3.36 10.34 3.94
CA MET A 88 2.98 9.13 3.20
C MET A 88 3.23 7.85 4.01
N ARG A 89 4.43 7.72 4.60
CA ARG A 89 4.82 6.60 5.47
C ARG A 89 3.88 6.49 6.65
N SER A 90 3.75 7.58 7.40
CA SER A 90 2.94 7.64 8.61
C SER A 90 1.47 7.34 8.33
N SER A 91 0.89 7.93 7.28
CA SER A 91 -0.52 7.76 6.94
C SER A 91 -0.85 6.32 6.51
N LEU A 92 0.00 5.70 5.67
CA LEU A 92 -0.23 4.31 5.24
C LEU A 92 -0.01 3.31 6.37
N LEU A 93 0.99 3.55 7.22
CA LEU A 93 1.24 2.69 8.36
C LEU A 93 0.07 2.77 9.35
N ASP A 94 -0.39 3.97 9.68
CA ASP A 94 -1.57 4.19 10.54
C ASP A 94 -2.83 3.53 9.96
N LEU A 95 -3.08 3.71 8.66
CA LEU A 95 -4.17 3.06 7.94
C LEU A 95 -4.11 1.53 8.08
N PHE A 96 -2.94 0.94 7.83
CA PHE A 96 -2.77 -0.51 7.92
C PHE A 96 -2.99 -1.00 9.34
N MET A 97 -2.40 -0.34 10.33
CA MET A 97 -2.44 -0.78 11.73
C MET A 97 -3.84 -0.68 12.32
N ASN A 98 -4.59 0.37 11.99
CA ASN A 98 -5.87 0.66 12.62
C ASN A 98 -7.08 0.14 11.85
N ARG A 99 -6.99 -0.01 10.52
CA ARG A 99 -8.16 -0.33 9.68
C ARG A 99 -8.12 -1.69 9.01
N SER A 100 -7.00 -2.42 9.03
CA SER A 100 -6.91 -3.73 8.37
C SER A 100 -8.01 -4.72 8.79
N GLY A 101 -8.43 -4.72 10.05
CA GLY A 101 -9.51 -5.60 10.53
C GLY A 101 -10.89 -5.33 9.94
N THR A 102 -11.08 -4.19 9.25
CA THR A 102 -12.36 -3.76 8.65
C THR A 102 -12.33 -3.76 7.12
N MET A 103 -11.17 -4.00 6.51
CA MET A 103 -10.99 -3.97 5.06
C MET A 103 -10.99 -5.38 4.47
N SER A 104 -11.28 -5.49 3.19
CA SER A 104 -11.21 -6.77 2.49
C SER A 104 -9.76 -7.27 2.41
N GLN A 105 -9.55 -8.58 2.61
CA GLN A 105 -8.22 -9.17 2.70
C GLN A 105 -7.30 -8.82 1.53
N PHE A 106 -7.82 -8.82 0.30
CA PHE A 106 -7.02 -8.50 -0.89
C PHE A 106 -6.57 -7.02 -0.93
N VAL A 107 -7.33 -6.11 -0.31
CA VAL A 107 -6.95 -4.71 -0.14
C VAL A 107 -5.85 -4.61 0.92
N VAL A 108 -6.01 -5.28 2.06
CA VAL A 108 -5.01 -5.30 3.14
C VAL A 108 -3.68 -5.87 2.64
N THR A 109 -3.71 -6.97 1.89
CA THR A 109 -2.52 -7.54 1.25
C THR A 109 -1.86 -6.54 0.30
N LYS A 110 -2.64 -5.73 -0.43
CA LYS A 110 -2.10 -4.70 -1.31
C LYS A 110 -1.44 -3.55 -0.54
N ILE A 111 -2.03 -3.12 0.57
CA ILE A 111 -1.44 -2.11 1.45
C ILE A 111 -0.15 -2.64 2.09
N ALA A 112 -0.11 -3.91 2.51
CA ALA A 112 1.09 -4.54 3.05
C ALA A 112 2.24 -4.50 2.02
N LYS A 113 1.98 -4.87 0.76
CA LYS A 113 2.97 -4.76 -0.32
C LYS A 113 3.46 -3.33 -0.52
N LEU A 114 2.53 -2.37 -0.54
CA LEU A 114 2.85 -0.95 -0.65
C LEU A 114 3.78 -0.46 0.47
N LEU A 115 3.51 -0.83 1.72
CA LEU A 115 4.37 -0.50 2.86
C LEU A 115 5.76 -1.12 2.75
N VAL A 116 5.85 -2.35 2.24
CA VAL A 116 7.13 -3.02 2.02
C VAL A 116 7.92 -2.37 0.89
N ASP A 117 7.27 -1.95 -0.20
CA ASP A 117 7.94 -1.22 -1.28
C ASP A 117 8.51 0.13 -0.80
N ILE A 118 7.75 0.87 0.02
CA ILE A 118 8.27 2.06 0.70
C ILE A 118 9.45 1.69 1.62
N GLY A 119 9.32 0.61 2.39
CA GLY A 119 10.38 0.09 3.26
C GLY A 119 11.68 -0.22 2.52
N LYS A 120 11.62 -0.79 1.32
CA LYS A 120 12.82 -1.06 0.50
C LYS A 120 13.62 0.21 0.21
N PHE A 121 12.95 1.35 0.02
CA PHE A 121 13.61 2.64 -0.17
C PHE A 121 14.18 3.20 1.13
N ASP A 122 13.35 3.27 2.17
CA ASP A 122 13.56 4.19 3.29
C ASP A 122 14.00 3.51 4.60
N TRP A 123 13.74 2.22 4.75
CA TRP A 123 14.19 1.46 5.92
C TRP A 123 15.71 1.20 5.83
N PRO A 124 16.47 1.30 6.94
CA PRO A 124 16.02 1.55 8.32
C PRO A 124 15.99 3.01 8.76
N HIS A 125 16.51 3.95 7.96
CA HIS A 125 16.82 5.30 8.45
C HIS A 125 15.65 6.27 8.43
N HIS A 126 14.86 6.28 7.35
CA HIS A 126 13.72 7.18 7.17
C HIS A 126 12.38 6.50 7.44
N PHE A 127 12.40 5.18 7.68
CA PHE A 127 11.21 4.42 8.09
C PHE A 127 11.50 3.47 9.28
N PRO A 128 12.11 3.94 10.39
CA PRO A 128 12.54 3.08 11.49
C PRO A 128 11.41 2.35 12.21
N GLU A 129 10.19 2.88 12.19
CA GLU A 129 9.01 2.37 12.89
C GLU A 129 8.38 1.13 12.25
N LEU A 130 8.71 0.82 10.99
CA LEU A 130 8.10 -0.29 10.25
C LEU A 130 8.20 -1.63 11.00
N LEU A 131 9.40 -2.00 11.46
CA LEU A 131 9.62 -3.26 12.18
C LEU A 131 9.06 -3.26 13.61
N PRO A 132 9.30 -2.22 14.44
CA PRO A 132 8.66 -2.11 15.75
C PRO A 132 7.13 -2.23 15.70
N CYS A 133 6.48 -1.67 14.68
CA CYS A 133 5.03 -1.79 14.49
C CYS A 133 4.60 -3.23 14.18
N VAL A 134 5.33 -3.95 13.33
CA VAL A 134 5.09 -5.38 13.09
C VAL A 134 5.24 -6.18 14.38
N GLN A 135 6.33 -5.97 15.11
CA GLN A 135 6.59 -6.65 16.36
C GLN A 135 5.50 -6.41 17.40
N GLY A 136 5.13 -5.14 17.61
CA GLY A 136 4.07 -4.77 18.54
C GLY A 136 2.72 -5.39 18.17
N SER A 137 2.35 -5.39 16.89
CA SER A 137 1.11 -5.99 16.40
C SER A 137 1.02 -7.49 16.70
N VAL A 138 2.13 -8.20 16.54
CA VAL A 138 2.16 -9.65 16.77
C VAL A 138 2.12 -9.95 18.27
N GLN A 139 2.83 -9.19 19.10
CA GLN A 139 2.93 -9.41 20.54
C GLN A 139 1.70 -8.99 21.34
N GLN A 140 1.03 -7.92 20.95
CA GLN A 140 -0.11 -7.35 21.70
C GLN A 140 -1.44 -8.06 21.41
N GLY A 141 -1.51 -8.95 20.42
CA GLY A 141 -2.68 -9.78 20.14
C GLY A 141 -3.83 -9.09 19.39
N THR A 142 -3.91 -7.76 19.40
CA THR A 142 -5.04 -7.00 18.82
C THR A 142 -5.00 -6.93 17.29
N SER A 143 -3.81 -6.99 16.70
CA SER A 143 -3.60 -6.88 15.24
C SER A 143 -2.66 -7.98 14.70
N THR A 144 -2.62 -9.15 15.35
CA THR A 144 -1.68 -10.23 15.03
C THR A 144 -1.74 -10.67 13.58
N ASN A 145 -2.94 -10.82 13.00
CA ASN A 145 -3.09 -11.23 11.59
C ASN A 145 -2.46 -10.23 10.62
N SER A 146 -2.66 -8.93 10.85
CA SER A 146 -2.07 -7.86 10.03
C SER A 146 -0.56 -7.77 10.23
N GLY A 147 -0.09 -7.93 11.48
CA GLY A 147 1.34 -8.00 11.78
C GLY A 147 2.04 -9.17 11.09
N LEU A 148 1.45 -10.37 11.15
CA LEU A 148 1.96 -11.57 10.49
C LEU A 148 1.92 -11.45 8.97
N LEU A 149 0.88 -10.83 8.40
CA LEU A 149 0.81 -10.55 6.98
C LEU A 149 1.94 -9.63 6.54
N LEU A 150 2.14 -8.50 7.22
CA LEU A 150 3.20 -7.56 6.88
C LEU A 150 4.58 -8.19 7.06
N LEU A 151 4.80 -8.94 8.15
CA LEU A 151 6.02 -9.73 8.37
C LEU A 151 6.30 -10.69 7.21
N ARG A 152 5.28 -11.45 6.79
CA ARG A 152 5.40 -12.39 5.68
C ARG A 152 5.70 -11.66 4.37
N THR A 153 5.01 -10.57 4.07
CA THR A 153 5.25 -9.79 2.86
C THR A 153 6.66 -9.22 2.84
N MET A 154 7.17 -8.74 3.99
CA MET A 154 8.58 -8.35 4.11
C MET A 154 9.51 -9.52 3.79
N LEU A 155 9.29 -10.69 4.39
CA LEU A 155 10.14 -11.86 4.13
C LEU A 155 10.18 -12.27 2.65
N GLU A 156 9.04 -12.26 1.97
CA GLU A 156 8.94 -12.61 0.54
C GLU A 156 9.69 -11.58 -0.33
N GLU A 157 9.39 -10.30 -0.16
CA GLU A 157 9.86 -9.22 -1.03
C GLU A 157 11.32 -8.82 -0.79
N PHE A 158 11.84 -9.01 0.43
CA PHE A 158 13.26 -8.79 0.75
C PHE A 158 14.15 -10.01 0.46
N SER A 159 13.56 -11.19 0.26
CA SER A 159 14.30 -12.39 -0.14
C SER A 159 14.39 -12.55 -1.66
N ASP A 160 13.39 -12.05 -2.40
CA ASP A 160 13.31 -12.14 -3.87
C ASP A 160 14.09 -11.03 -4.61
N SER A 161 14.67 -10.07 -3.88
CA SER A 161 15.59 -9.07 -4.43
C SER A 161 16.95 -9.72 -4.75
N GLY A 162 16.98 -10.57 -5.78
CA GLY A 162 18.18 -11.21 -6.28
C GLY A 162 19.25 -10.18 -6.67
N GLY A 163 20.31 -10.09 -5.86
CA GLY A 163 21.59 -9.50 -6.22
C GLY A 163 21.85 -8.04 -5.84
N ASP A 164 20.82 -7.17 -5.79
CA ASP A 164 21.06 -5.70 -5.74
C ASP A 164 20.57 -4.98 -4.49
N MET A 165 19.86 -5.65 -3.57
CA MET A 165 19.75 -5.11 -2.22
C MET A 165 21.10 -5.27 -1.54
N LEU A 166 21.81 -4.14 -1.34
CA LEU A 166 23.03 -4.01 -0.55
C LEU A 166 23.02 -5.07 0.55
N THR A 167 23.89 -6.07 0.46
CA THR A 167 23.88 -7.31 1.25
C THR A 167 23.64 -7.05 2.75
N GLY A 168 24.11 -5.92 3.26
CA GLY A 168 23.86 -5.46 4.63
C GLY A 168 22.39 -5.19 5.00
N ARG A 169 21.52 -4.67 4.13
CA ARG A 169 20.10 -4.42 4.47
C ARG A 169 19.30 -5.71 4.56
N ALA A 170 19.54 -6.66 3.65
CA ALA A 170 18.91 -7.98 3.71
C ALA A 170 19.35 -8.74 4.97
N ASP A 171 20.62 -8.64 5.35
CA ASP A 171 21.13 -9.28 6.56
C ASP A 171 20.61 -8.61 7.84
N LEU A 172 20.53 -7.27 7.87
CA LEU A 172 19.90 -6.53 8.96
C LEU A 172 18.43 -6.94 9.13
N LEU A 173 17.68 -7.05 8.02
CA LEU A 173 16.30 -7.55 8.07
C LEU A 173 16.25 -8.98 8.59
N ARG A 174 17.08 -9.90 8.07
CA ARG A 174 17.13 -11.27 8.59
C ARG A 174 17.38 -11.30 10.09
N VAL A 175 18.35 -10.55 10.59
CA VAL A 175 18.66 -10.47 12.03
C VAL A 175 17.48 -9.90 12.82
N SER A 176 16.89 -8.78 12.38
CA SER A 176 15.76 -8.18 13.07
C SER A 176 14.51 -9.07 13.01
N LEU A 177 14.29 -9.81 11.92
CA LEU A 177 13.17 -10.73 11.77
C LEU A 177 13.34 -11.99 12.63
N LEU A 178 14.56 -12.51 12.77
CA LEU A 178 14.86 -13.59 13.71
C LEU A 178 14.60 -13.15 15.16
N GLN A 179 14.91 -11.90 15.51
CA GLN A 179 14.57 -11.34 16.81
C GLN A 179 13.05 -11.28 17.02
N VAL A 180 12.30 -10.78 16.03
CA VAL A 180 10.83 -10.73 16.11
C VAL A 180 10.25 -12.14 16.29
N ILE A 181 10.66 -13.10 15.45
CA ILE A 181 10.20 -14.50 15.53
C ILE A 181 10.52 -15.11 16.90
N SER A 182 11.72 -14.89 17.43
CA SER A 182 12.09 -15.43 18.76
C SER A 182 11.25 -14.88 19.92
N THR A 183 10.59 -13.73 19.69
CA THR A 183 9.74 -13.09 20.69
C THR A 183 8.27 -13.51 20.58
N ILE A 184 7.88 -14.20 19.50
CA ILE A 184 6.56 -14.82 19.36
C ILE A 184 6.61 -16.15 20.13
N ARG A 185 6.04 -16.18 21.33
CA ARG A 185 5.90 -17.39 22.17
C ARG A 185 4.60 -18.11 21.90
#